data_AF-A0A6A5TLD2-F1
#
_entry.id   AF-A0A6A5TLD2-F1
#
_cell.length_a   1.000
_cell.length_b   1.000
_cell.length_c   1.000
_cell.angle_alpha   90.00
_cell.angle_beta   90.00
_cell.angle_gamma   90.00
#
_symmetry.space_group_name_H-M   'P 1'
#
loop_
_entity.id
_entity.type
_entity.pdbx_description
1 polymer ?
#
loop_
_entity_poly.entity_id
_entity_poly.type
_entity_poly.pdbx_seq_one_letter_code
_entity_poly.pdbx_strand_id
1 'polypeptide(L)'
;MTKVTITKPGFGVLAYYASLQAAPVSLSLKFRYNEQRAQATLCLLQSSTILQGFDGTETFIILQYNAENLVPGAISLTPVAFHQGLSGIARSAKPKLHRLSLKLTRCYPIWRPLTGSIASKPGFEDRFQHFATLAKATELHIVLDYAWLRPECLATFQRLVAHPEQLSGYPISQFYTRHFRPEEAFSNDLLAPVAAALESDATNKEEAQPPLDIAASSKPVLPDLLSAPLSPSSSQSASSQTSTPPAPKALSVLGTILTKRVVLGLKRELESIHNQTLSHAESLRSTADAEFYEELEELRLELVQAQGDLVADLNRIGDDTLNEFKERCEVEEEEAGDRLLRRILTVYDRLNEKV
;
A
#
# COMPACT_ATOMS: atom_id res chain seq x y z
N MET A 1 -8.31 -3.01 22.35
CA MET A 1 -8.56 -1.81 21.51
C MET A 1 -7.30 -1.51 20.74
N THR A 2 -7.26 -1.99 19.50
CA THR A 2 -6.17 -1.80 18.54
C THR A 2 -6.32 -0.39 17.97
N LYS A 3 -5.41 0.54 18.30
CA LYS A 3 -5.44 1.90 17.72
C LYS A 3 -4.63 1.90 16.43
N VAL A 4 -5.11 1.19 15.41
CA VAL A 4 -4.49 1.22 14.09
C VAL A 4 -4.82 2.58 13.48
N THR A 5 -3.82 3.46 13.37
CA THR A 5 -4.03 4.80 12.82
C THR A 5 -3.64 4.77 11.36
N ILE A 6 -4.62 4.42 10.53
CA ILE A 6 -4.53 4.43 9.07
C ILE A 6 -5.29 5.65 8.53
N THR A 7 -4.75 6.86 8.63
CA THR A 7 -5.45 8.00 7.98
C THR A 7 -4.54 9.14 7.55
N LYS A 8 -3.27 9.15 7.96
CA LYS A 8 -2.36 10.21 7.47
C LYS A 8 -1.71 9.78 6.15
N PRO A 9 -1.60 10.68 5.16
CA PRO A 9 -0.58 10.51 4.12
C PRO A 9 0.73 10.23 4.84
N GLY A 10 1.47 9.21 4.38
CA GLY A 10 2.75 8.87 5.00
C GLY A 10 3.61 10.12 5.12
N PHE A 11 4.50 10.18 6.11
CA PHE A 11 5.33 11.37 6.24
C PHE A 11 6.47 11.33 5.22
N GLY A 12 6.84 12.50 4.71
CA GLY A 12 7.88 12.61 3.69
C GLY A 12 9.23 12.10 4.22
N VAL A 13 9.88 11.25 3.42
CA VAL A 13 11.20 10.70 3.67
C VAL A 13 12.05 10.73 2.41
N LEU A 14 13.35 10.63 2.57
CA LEU A 14 14.29 10.43 1.48
C LEU A 14 14.91 9.05 1.61
N ALA A 15 14.86 8.24 0.56
CA ALA A 15 15.45 6.92 0.56
C ALA A 15 16.52 6.77 -0.53
N TYR A 16 17.59 6.07 -0.21
CA TYR A 16 18.64 5.70 -1.15
C TYR A 16 19.21 4.34 -0.76
N TYR A 17 19.86 3.66 -1.69
CA TYR A 17 20.52 2.38 -1.43
C TYR A 17 21.99 2.61 -1.03
N ALA A 18 22.57 1.69 -0.27
CA ALA A 18 23.85 1.91 0.41
C ALA A 18 25.03 2.26 -0.52
N SER A 19 25.06 1.71 -1.74
CA SER A 19 26.16 1.94 -2.70
C SER A 19 26.07 3.23 -3.51
N LEU A 20 24.96 3.98 -3.48
CA LEU A 20 24.82 5.26 -4.18
C LEU A 20 24.14 6.31 -3.29
N GLN A 21 24.95 7.25 -2.79
CA GLN A 21 24.44 8.41 -2.01
C GLN A 21 24.00 9.59 -2.89
N ALA A 22 24.26 9.54 -4.21
CA ALA A 22 24.20 10.72 -5.07
C ALA A 22 22.78 11.18 -5.43
N ALA A 23 21.75 10.32 -5.31
CA ALA A 23 20.39 10.66 -5.73
C ALA A 23 19.33 10.02 -4.82
N PRO A 24 18.99 10.64 -3.67
CA PRO A 24 17.90 10.17 -2.84
C PRO A 24 16.54 10.33 -3.55
N VAL A 25 15.69 9.32 -3.40
CA VAL A 25 14.30 9.32 -3.90
C VAL A 25 13.38 9.85 -2.81
N SER A 26 12.57 10.85 -3.14
CA SER A 26 11.56 11.40 -2.23
C SER A 26 10.33 10.48 -2.19
N LEU A 27 10.05 9.94 -1.02
CA LEU A 27 8.98 8.96 -0.76
C LEU A 27 8.14 9.40 0.44
N SER A 28 7.01 8.73 0.64
CA SER A 28 6.22 8.85 1.86
C SER A 28 6.31 7.56 2.67
N LEU A 29 6.73 7.62 3.93
CA LEU A 29 6.82 6.46 4.82
C LEU A 29 5.51 6.28 5.60
N LYS A 30 4.93 5.09 5.51
CA LYS A 30 3.87 4.60 6.39
C LYS A 30 4.41 3.46 7.25
N PHE A 31 4.20 3.55 8.56
CA PHE A 31 4.56 2.50 9.50
C PHE A 31 3.30 1.82 10.01
N ARG A 32 3.17 0.51 9.74
CA ARG A 32 2.06 -0.33 10.22
C ARG A 32 2.53 -1.18 11.39
N TYR A 33 1.71 -1.24 12.43
CA TYR A 33 2.02 -2.01 13.62
C TYR A 33 0.77 -2.59 14.27
N ASN A 34 0.88 -3.82 14.78
CA ASN A 34 -0.06 -4.43 15.70
C ASN A 34 0.71 -4.98 16.91
N GLU A 35 0.47 -4.41 18.10
CA GLU A 35 1.16 -4.80 19.32
C GLU A 35 0.79 -6.20 19.79
N GLN A 36 -0.50 -6.53 19.73
CA GLN A 36 -1.03 -7.79 20.25
C GLN A 36 -0.49 -8.99 19.48
N ARG A 37 -0.29 -8.83 18.17
CA ARG A 37 0.25 -9.87 17.27
C ARG A 37 1.76 -9.74 17.05
N ALA A 38 2.42 -8.77 17.68
CA ALA A 38 3.82 -8.45 17.44
C ALA A 38 4.13 -8.35 15.93
N GLN A 39 3.36 -7.54 15.20
CA GLN A 39 3.49 -7.39 13.74
C GLN A 39 3.91 -5.99 13.37
N ALA A 40 4.88 -5.85 12.47
CA ALA A 40 5.35 -4.56 11.99
C ALA A 40 5.76 -4.61 10.50
N THR A 41 5.37 -3.56 9.76
CA THR A 41 5.73 -3.39 8.35
C THR A 41 5.98 -1.91 8.05
N LEU A 42 7.07 -1.62 7.36
CA LEU A 42 7.36 -0.31 6.78
C LEU A 42 6.89 -0.31 5.33
N CYS A 43 6.15 0.70 4.91
CA CYS A 43 5.72 0.90 3.54
C CYS A 43 6.29 2.23 3.03
N LEU A 44 7.07 2.21 1.96
CA LEU A 44 7.47 3.42 1.24
C LEU A 44 6.55 3.62 0.04
N LEU A 45 5.92 4.79 -0.03
CA LEU A 45 4.98 5.15 -1.07
C LEU A 45 5.64 6.15 -2.02
N GLN A 46 5.72 5.79 -3.30
CA GLN A 46 6.16 6.67 -4.38
C GLN A 46 4.94 7.17 -5.14
N SER A 47 4.80 8.49 -5.27
CA SER A 47 3.76 9.06 -6.14
C SER A 47 4.00 8.65 -7.59
N SER A 48 2.93 8.31 -8.31
CA SER A 48 2.94 7.84 -9.69
C SER A 48 3.37 8.88 -10.73
N THR A 49 3.75 10.09 -10.33
CA THR A 49 4.19 11.15 -11.24
C THR A 49 5.37 10.77 -12.15
N ILE A 50 6.14 9.75 -11.77
CA ILE A 50 7.28 9.23 -12.56
C ILE A 50 6.88 8.12 -13.56
N LEU A 51 5.64 7.61 -13.48
CA LEU A 51 5.16 6.47 -14.25
C LEU A 51 4.28 6.91 -15.42
N GLN A 52 4.35 6.17 -16.51
CA GLN A 52 3.51 6.35 -17.68
C GLN A 52 2.11 5.76 -17.45
N GLY A 53 1.06 6.47 -17.89
CA GLY A 53 -0.32 5.98 -17.87
C GLY A 53 -1.09 6.20 -16.57
N PHE A 54 -0.58 7.06 -15.68
CA PHE A 54 -1.19 7.40 -14.39
C PHE A 54 -1.59 8.88 -14.30
N ASP A 55 -2.02 9.48 -15.41
CA ASP A 55 -2.19 10.93 -15.52
C ASP A 55 -3.46 11.49 -14.83
N GLY A 56 -4.26 10.66 -14.14
CA GLY A 56 -5.60 11.04 -13.66
C GLY A 56 -5.94 10.80 -12.18
N THR A 57 -5.11 10.10 -11.40
CA THR A 57 -5.42 9.81 -9.98
C THR A 57 -4.16 9.71 -9.13
N GLU A 58 -4.25 10.13 -7.86
CA GLU A 58 -3.22 9.95 -6.83
C GLU A 58 -2.96 8.47 -6.57
N THR A 59 -2.21 7.88 -7.48
CA THR A 59 -1.79 6.48 -7.44
C THR A 59 -0.40 6.43 -6.86
N PHE A 60 -0.14 5.39 -6.06
CA PHE A 60 1.14 5.21 -5.40
C PHE A 60 1.68 3.83 -5.74
N ILE A 61 2.99 3.71 -5.94
CA ILE A 61 3.66 2.42 -5.82
C ILE A 61 4.06 2.23 -4.37
N ILE A 62 3.87 1.03 -3.82
CA ILE A 62 4.22 0.71 -2.45
C ILE A 62 5.37 -0.30 -2.43
N LEU A 63 6.49 0.09 -1.83
CA LEU A 63 7.57 -0.80 -1.44
C LEU A 63 7.31 -1.27 -0.01
N GLN A 64 7.06 -2.57 0.16
CA GLN A 64 6.77 -3.18 1.45
C GLN A 64 8.06 -3.72 2.07
N TYR A 65 8.26 -3.50 3.37
CA TYR A 65 9.36 -4.09 4.13
C TYR A 65 8.80 -4.64 5.45
N ASN A 66 8.57 -5.96 5.52
CA ASN A 66 8.13 -6.60 6.76
C ASN A 66 9.29 -6.76 7.74
N ALA A 67 8.96 -6.75 9.03
CA ALA A 67 9.94 -6.93 10.10
C ALA A 67 10.69 -8.27 10.02
N GLU A 68 9.99 -9.35 9.68
CA GLU A 68 10.54 -10.73 9.57
C GLU A 68 11.69 -10.89 8.55
N ASN A 69 11.86 -9.91 7.68
CA ASN A 69 12.87 -9.91 6.62
C ASN A 69 14.02 -8.97 6.90
N LEU A 70 13.93 -8.19 7.96
CA LEU A 70 15.02 -7.33 8.39
C LEU A 70 16.07 -8.21 9.07
N VAL A 71 17.34 -8.01 8.74
CA VAL A 71 18.45 -8.74 9.34
C VAL A 71 18.68 -8.20 10.76
N PRO A 72 18.51 -9.01 11.82
CA PRO A 72 18.74 -8.56 13.20
C PRO A 72 20.17 -8.05 13.40
N GLY A 73 20.31 -6.96 14.15
CA GLY A 73 21.61 -6.30 14.40
C GLY A 73 22.18 -5.49 13.24
N ALA A 74 21.59 -5.55 12.04
CA ALA A 74 21.99 -4.73 10.89
C ALA A 74 21.12 -3.48 10.70
N ILE A 75 20.09 -3.31 11.52
CA ILE A 75 19.27 -2.10 11.56
C ILE A 75 19.94 -1.08 12.47
N SER A 76 20.04 0.17 12.02
CA SER A 76 20.53 1.26 12.86
C SER A 76 19.75 2.54 12.63
N LEU A 77 19.57 3.32 13.69
CA LEU A 77 18.97 4.64 13.64
C LEU A 77 20.01 5.65 14.12
N THR A 78 20.51 6.48 13.20
CA THR A 78 21.63 7.40 13.46
C THR A 78 21.23 8.85 13.18
N PRO A 79 21.57 9.82 14.04
CA PRO A 79 21.34 11.23 13.75
C PRO A 79 22.10 11.68 12.48
N VAL A 80 21.50 12.57 11.70
CA VAL A 80 22.10 13.11 10.47
C VAL A 80 22.14 14.63 10.53
N ALA A 81 23.27 15.22 10.12
CA ALA A 81 23.40 16.66 9.99
C ALA A 81 22.52 17.19 8.85
N PHE A 82 21.81 18.29 9.12
CA PHE A 82 20.99 18.97 8.12
C PHE A 82 21.86 19.51 6.98
N HIS A 83 21.49 19.23 5.73
CA HIS A 83 22.14 19.73 4.51
C HIS A 83 21.08 20.18 3.50
N GLN A 84 21.47 21.02 2.52
CA GLN A 84 20.55 21.74 1.63
C GLN A 84 19.57 20.82 0.86
N GLY A 85 19.90 19.55 0.64
CA GLY A 85 19.03 18.56 -0.02
C GLY A 85 17.88 18.00 0.84
N LEU A 86 17.83 18.31 2.15
CA LEU A 86 16.83 17.77 3.08
C LEU A 86 15.66 18.73 3.38
N SER A 87 15.63 19.89 2.71
CA SER A 87 14.58 20.91 2.92
C SER A 87 13.17 20.37 2.64
N GLY A 88 13.03 19.41 1.71
CA GLY A 88 11.74 18.79 1.38
C GLY A 88 11.13 17.93 2.50
N ILE A 89 11.94 17.44 3.45
CA ILE A 89 11.47 16.59 4.56
C ILE A 89 11.44 17.31 5.91
N ALA A 90 12.18 18.42 6.06
CA ALA A 90 12.22 19.21 7.28
C ALA A 90 11.00 20.15 7.35
N ARG A 91 10.00 19.81 8.15
CA ARG A 91 8.79 20.63 8.32
C ARG A 91 8.73 21.43 9.63
N SER A 92 9.74 21.33 10.47
CA SER A 92 9.85 22.09 11.71
C SER A 92 11.03 23.05 11.65
N ALA A 93 10.99 24.11 12.46
CA ALA A 93 12.11 25.04 12.58
C ALA A 93 13.39 24.38 13.13
N LYS A 94 13.27 23.20 13.76
CA LYS A 94 14.37 22.42 14.35
C LYS A 94 14.18 20.93 14.02
N PRO A 95 14.44 20.51 12.77
CA PRO A 95 14.21 19.13 12.34
C PRO A 95 15.15 18.17 13.08
N LYS A 96 14.64 17.01 13.49
CA LYS A 96 15.41 15.95 14.16
C LYS A 96 15.72 14.82 13.18
N LEU A 97 16.56 15.11 12.20
CA LEU A 97 16.83 14.18 11.12
C LEU A 97 17.59 12.95 11.60
N HIS A 98 17.05 11.78 11.27
CA HIS A 98 17.68 10.49 11.53
C HIS A 98 17.69 9.67 10.25
N ARG A 99 18.77 8.91 10.06
CA ARG A 99 18.89 7.87 9.04
C ARG A 99 18.63 6.52 9.67
N LEU A 100 17.56 5.89 9.22
CA LEU A 100 17.26 4.49 9.42
C LEU A 100 17.99 3.69 8.34
N SER A 101 19.00 2.92 8.72
CA SER A 101 19.67 1.97 7.83
C SER A 101 19.04 0.60 8.01
N LEU A 102 18.64 -0.03 6.91
CA LEU A 102 18.00 -1.34 6.87
C LEU A 102 18.83 -2.29 6.02
N LYS A 103 18.95 -3.53 6.48
CA LYS A 103 19.44 -4.66 5.69
C LYS A 103 18.37 -5.74 5.64
N LEU A 104 18.09 -6.24 4.45
CA LEU A 104 17.03 -7.18 4.15
C LEU A 104 17.63 -8.55 3.80
N THR A 105 16.94 -9.62 4.16
CA THR A 105 17.32 -10.99 3.75
C THR A 105 17.02 -11.26 2.28
N ARG A 106 15.96 -10.64 1.74
CA ARG A 106 15.56 -10.70 0.32
C ARG A 106 14.84 -9.41 -0.09
N CYS A 107 14.73 -9.18 -1.40
CA CYS A 107 13.89 -8.10 -1.94
C CYS A 107 12.41 -8.40 -1.70
N TYR A 108 11.59 -7.35 -1.56
CA TYR A 108 10.15 -7.51 -1.37
C TYR A 108 9.36 -7.21 -2.64
N PRO A 109 8.16 -7.80 -2.78
CA PRO A 109 7.19 -7.40 -3.77
C PRO A 109 6.91 -5.90 -3.74
N ILE A 110 6.78 -5.37 -4.94
CA ILE A 110 6.29 -4.03 -5.21
C ILE A 110 4.78 -4.14 -5.41
N TRP A 111 4.01 -3.30 -4.73
CA TRP A 111 2.58 -3.20 -4.99
C TRP A 111 2.32 -2.08 -5.97
N ARG A 112 1.73 -2.43 -7.11
CA ARG A 112 1.36 -1.49 -8.16
C ARG A 112 -0.15 -1.41 -8.31
N PRO A 113 -0.70 -0.28 -8.75
CA PRO A 113 -2.13 -0.20 -9.07
C PRO A 113 -2.53 -1.28 -10.10
N LEU A 114 -3.79 -1.72 -10.04
CA LEU A 114 -4.33 -2.72 -10.97
C LEU A 114 -4.32 -2.28 -12.44
N THR A 115 -4.44 -0.97 -12.67
CA THR A 115 -4.41 -0.35 -13.99
C THR A 115 -3.06 0.30 -14.26
N GLY A 116 -2.72 0.46 -15.54
CA GLY A 116 -1.48 1.11 -15.97
C GLY A 116 -0.29 0.16 -16.16
N SER A 117 0.72 0.67 -16.86
CA SER A 117 1.99 -0.02 -17.09
C SER A 117 3.05 0.51 -16.14
N ILE A 118 3.92 -0.35 -15.63
CA ILE A 118 5.14 0.11 -14.95
C ILE A 118 6.18 0.45 -16.02
N ALA A 119 6.00 1.60 -16.66
CA ALA A 119 6.99 2.18 -17.56
C ALA A 119 7.33 3.59 -17.09
N SER A 120 8.56 4.04 -17.30
CA SER A 120 8.95 5.41 -17.04
C SER A 120 8.20 6.37 -17.95
N LYS A 121 7.74 7.48 -17.40
CA LYS A 121 7.26 8.60 -18.22
C LYS A 121 8.45 9.23 -18.96
N PRO A 122 8.31 9.65 -20.23
CA PRO A 122 9.37 10.35 -20.95
C PRO A 122 9.95 11.52 -20.13
N GLY A 123 11.27 11.54 -19.96
CA GLY A 123 12.00 12.55 -19.18
C GLY A 123 12.14 12.24 -17.67
N PHE A 124 11.64 11.09 -17.21
CA PHE A 124 11.77 10.62 -15.83
C PHE A 124 12.54 9.30 -15.70
N GLU A 125 13.22 8.87 -16.76
CA GLU A 125 13.94 7.59 -16.87
C GLU A 125 14.95 7.41 -15.73
N ASP A 126 15.79 8.42 -15.47
CA ASP A 126 16.80 8.35 -14.42
C ASP A 126 16.17 8.19 -13.03
N ARG A 127 15.07 8.92 -12.75
CA ARG A 127 14.36 8.82 -11.46
C ARG A 127 13.68 7.46 -11.31
N PHE A 128 13.08 6.96 -12.39
CA PHE A 128 12.49 5.64 -12.43
C PHE A 128 13.54 4.55 -12.22
N GLN A 129 14.71 4.66 -12.87
CA GLN A 129 15.84 3.76 -12.69
C GLN A 129 16.34 3.75 -11.24
N HIS A 130 16.48 4.92 -10.61
CA HIS A 130 16.84 5.02 -9.20
C HIS A 130 15.79 4.36 -8.30
N PHE A 131 14.49 4.59 -8.57
CA PHE A 131 13.40 3.96 -7.83
C PHE A 131 13.39 2.44 -7.97
N ALA A 132 13.55 1.92 -9.20
CA ALA A 132 13.59 0.49 -9.45
C ALA A 132 14.84 -0.16 -8.83
N THR A 133 15.98 0.54 -8.84
CA THR A 133 17.20 0.11 -8.14
C THR A 133 16.97 0.06 -6.63
N LEU A 134 16.31 1.08 -6.06
CA LEU A 134 15.94 1.12 -4.65
C LEU A 134 15.00 -0.05 -4.28
N ALA A 135 14.03 -0.37 -5.13
CA ALA A 135 13.10 -1.49 -4.91
C ALA A 135 13.80 -2.87 -4.94
N LYS A 136 14.90 -2.99 -5.68
CA LYS A 136 15.75 -4.19 -5.73
C LYS A 136 16.84 -4.20 -4.66
N ALA A 137 17.05 -3.11 -3.91
CA ALA A 137 18.12 -3.03 -2.95
C ALA A 137 17.79 -3.84 -1.67
N THR A 138 18.75 -4.65 -1.23
CA THR A 138 18.68 -5.32 0.08
C THR A 138 19.27 -4.47 1.19
N GLU A 139 20.02 -3.41 0.87
CA GLU A 139 20.55 -2.45 1.82
C GLU A 139 20.08 -1.05 1.44
N LEU A 140 19.26 -0.46 2.31
CA LEU A 140 18.67 0.86 2.08
C LEU A 140 18.83 1.76 3.30
N HIS A 141 18.90 3.05 3.03
CA HIS A 141 18.93 4.12 4.01
C HIS A 141 17.72 5.02 3.80
N ILE A 142 16.97 5.26 4.87
CA ILE A 142 15.79 6.13 4.88
C ILE A 142 16.09 7.28 5.83
N VAL A 143 16.15 8.50 5.31
CA VAL A 143 16.29 9.73 6.08
C VAL A 143 14.90 10.29 6.36
N LEU A 144 14.61 10.49 7.64
CA LEU A 144 13.33 11.01 8.11
C LEU A 144 13.52 12.04 9.23
N ASP A 145 12.57 12.96 9.36
CA ASP A 145 12.49 13.82 10.53
C ASP A 145 11.86 13.04 11.70
N TYR A 146 12.67 12.62 12.66
CA TYR A 146 12.24 11.81 13.80
C TYR A 146 11.22 12.54 14.69
N ALA A 147 11.14 13.87 14.61
CA ALA A 147 10.10 14.63 15.31
C ALA A 147 8.69 14.35 14.78
N TRP A 148 8.56 13.73 13.59
CA TRP A 148 7.28 13.36 12.99
C TRP A 148 6.72 12.04 13.47
N LEU A 149 7.57 11.19 14.05
CA LEU A 149 7.10 9.96 14.66
C LEU A 149 6.28 10.35 15.89
N ARG A 150 4.99 9.99 15.87
CA ARG A 150 4.12 10.26 17.00
C ARG A 150 4.64 9.55 18.25
N PRO A 151 4.50 10.15 19.44
CA PRO A 151 5.00 9.57 20.68
C PRO A 151 4.54 8.12 20.90
N GLU A 152 3.31 7.79 20.50
CA GLU A 152 2.75 6.45 20.68
C GLU A 152 3.41 5.41 19.76
N CYS A 153 3.90 5.83 18.59
CA CYS A 153 4.59 4.94 17.65
C CYS A 153 6.08 4.81 17.97
N LEU A 154 6.63 5.66 18.84
CA LEU A 154 8.07 5.79 19.06
C LEU A 154 8.65 4.54 19.74
N ALA A 155 8.01 4.05 20.81
CA ALA A 155 8.43 2.83 21.50
C ALA A 155 8.41 1.61 20.56
N THR A 156 7.38 1.50 19.73
CA THR A 156 7.26 0.47 18.72
C THR A 156 8.33 0.57 17.63
N PHE A 157 8.56 1.78 17.12
CA PHE A 157 9.55 2.00 16.08
C PHE A 157 10.95 1.69 16.61
N GLN A 158 11.24 2.03 17.86
CA GLN A 158 12.46 1.61 18.55
C GLN A 158 12.53 0.09 18.71
N ARG A 159 11.42 -0.58 19.05
CA ARG A 159 11.35 -2.05 19.11
C ARG A 159 11.65 -2.69 17.76
N LEU A 160 11.15 -2.13 16.65
CA LEU A 160 11.49 -2.59 15.29
C LEU A 160 12.99 -2.47 15.00
N VAL A 161 13.61 -1.37 15.43
CA VAL A 161 15.04 -1.14 15.24
C VAL A 161 15.90 -2.06 16.11
N ALA A 162 15.51 -2.27 17.36
CA ALA A 162 16.29 -3.03 18.33
C ALA A 162 16.10 -4.55 18.22
N HIS A 163 14.86 -5.00 17.97
CA HIS A 163 14.45 -6.40 18.02
C HIS A 163 13.50 -6.77 16.86
N PRO A 164 13.92 -6.61 15.60
CA PRO A 164 13.09 -6.98 14.45
C PRO A 164 12.70 -8.47 14.46
N GLU A 165 13.52 -9.34 15.02
CA GLU A 165 13.30 -10.79 15.14
C GLU A 165 12.10 -11.16 16.02
N GLN A 166 11.66 -10.26 16.89
CA GLN A 166 10.47 -10.45 17.73
C GLN A 166 9.19 -10.05 17.01
N LEU A 167 9.29 -9.58 15.76
CA LEU A 167 8.18 -9.02 15.01
C LEU A 167 7.98 -9.80 13.70
N SER A 168 6.72 -10.09 13.39
CA SER A 168 6.31 -10.66 12.09
C SER A 168 5.81 -9.57 11.13
N GLY A 169 5.62 -9.90 9.85
CA GLY A 169 5.02 -8.96 8.90
C GLY A 169 3.55 -8.62 9.23
N TYR A 170 3.18 -7.35 9.12
CA TYR A 170 1.78 -6.94 9.14
C TYR A 170 1.10 -7.40 7.84
N PRO A 171 -0.11 -8.01 7.90
CA PRO A 171 -0.78 -8.60 6.74
C PRO A 171 -1.38 -7.53 5.80
N ILE A 172 -0.54 -6.72 5.16
CA ILE A 172 -0.99 -5.62 4.30
C ILE A 172 -1.71 -6.09 3.02
N SER A 173 -1.52 -7.36 2.63
CA SER A 173 -2.15 -7.93 1.44
C SER A 173 -3.67 -7.85 1.49
N GLN A 174 -4.28 -7.99 2.66
CA GLN A 174 -5.73 -7.90 2.83
C GLN A 174 -6.27 -6.51 2.44
N PHE A 175 -5.47 -5.46 2.69
CA PHE A 175 -5.83 -4.08 2.40
C PHE A 175 -5.52 -3.70 0.95
N TYR A 176 -4.36 -4.11 0.44
CA TYR A 176 -3.90 -3.66 -0.87
C TYR A 176 -4.39 -4.50 -2.05
N THR A 177 -4.69 -5.79 -1.86
CA THR A 177 -5.12 -6.68 -2.98
C THR A 177 -6.38 -6.21 -3.71
N ARG A 178 -7.23 -5.38 -3.08
CA ARG A 178 -8.42 -4.80 -3.73
C ARG A 178 -8.06 -3.77 -4.82
N HIS A 179 -6.95 -3.05 -4.67
CA HIS A 179 -6.58 -1.92 -5.54
C HIS A 179 -5.20 -2.06 -6.18
N PHE A 180 -4.39 -2.98 -5.67
CA PHE A 180 -3.01 -3.19 -6.06
C PHE A 180 -2.74 -4.66 -6.33
N ARG A 181 -1.84 -4.92 -7.27
CA ARG A 181 -1.29 -6.24 -7.54
C ARG A 181 0.14 -6.31 -6.98
N PRO A 182 0.51 -7.37 -6.25
CA PRO A 182 1.89 -7.61 -5.88
C PRO A 182 2.68 -8.05 -7.12
N GLU A 183 3.86 -7.50 -7.31
CA GLU A 183 4.81 -7.87 -8.35
C GLU A 183 6.13 -8.25 -7.68
N GLU A 184 6.58 -9.50 -7.86
CA GLU A 184 7.68 -10.08 -7.08
C GLU A 184 9.01 -9.33 -7.25
N ALA A 185 9.24 -8.74 -8.42
CA ALA A 185 10.32 -7.81 -8.67
C ALA A 185 10.05 -7.05 -9.98
N PHE A 186 10.66 -5.88 -10.15
CA PHE A 186 10.84 -5.30 -11.48
C PHE A 186 11.60 -6.31 -12.36
N SER A 187 10.98 -6.78 -13.44
CA SER A 187 11.67 -7.60 -14.45
C SER A 187 12.97 -6.92 -14.87
N ASN A 188 14.07 -7.68 -15.00
CA ASN A 188 15.36 -7.15 -15.42
C ASN A 188 15.29 -6.45 -16.79
N ASP A 189 14.32 -6.85 -17.61
CA ASP A 189 14.02 -6.27 -18.92
C ASP A 189 13.63 -4.78 -18.83
N LEU A 190 13.08 -4.32 -17.70
CA LEU A 190 12.73 -2.90 -17.49
C LEU A 190 13.94 -2.00 -17.18
N LEU A 191 15.08 -2.60 -16.82
CA LEU A 191 16.33 -1.88 -16.52
C LEU A 191 17.34 -1.99 -17.66
N ALA A 192 17.01 -2.67 -18.75
CA ALA A 192 17.88 -2.75 -19.91
C ALA A 192 18.10 -1.30 -20.42
N PRO A 193 19.34 -0.80 -20.43
CA PRO A 193 19.59 0.57 -20.85
C PRO A 193 19.09 0.75 -22.28
N VAL A 194 18.25 1.75 -22.50
CA VAL A 194 17.79 2.24 -23.81
C VAL A 194 18.96 2.73 -24.69
N ALA A 195 20.21 2.49 -24.27
CA ALA A 195 21.41 2.74 -25.06
C ALA A 195 21.46 1.90 -26.35
N ALA A 196 20.74 0.78 -26.45
CA ALA A 196 20.75 -0.06 -27.65
C ALA A 196 19.84 0.44 -28.80
N ALA A 197 18.93 1.40 -28.55
CA ALA A 197 17.94 1.81 -29.54
C ALA A 197 18.35 3.03 -30.40
N LEU A 198 19.51 3.64 -30.15
CA LEU A 198 20.00 4.82 -30.89
C LEU A 198 21.19 4.54 -31.81
N GLU A 199 21.67 3.30 -31.91
CA GLU A 199 22.78 2.93 -32.81
C GLU A 199 22.36 2.21 -34.11
N SER A 200 21.06 2.04 -34.38
CA SER A 200 20.58 1.32 -35.59
C SER A 200 20.03 2.23 -36.69
N ASP A 201 20.57 3.44 -36.86
CA ASP A 201 20.28 4.28 -38.04
C ASP A 201 21.57 4.58 -38.83
N ALA A 202 22.23 3.50 -39.25
CA ALA A 202 23.23 3.54 -40.30
C ALA A 202 23.26 2.20 -41.05
N THR A 203 22.61 2.21 -42.22
CA THR A 203 23.10 1.56 -43.45
C THR A 203 23.20 0.02 -43.45
N ASN A 204 22.22 -0.66 -44.06
CA ASN A 204 22.43 -1.34 -45.35
C ASN A 204 21.21 -2.09 -45.89
N LYS A 205 21.17 -2.08 -47.23
CA LYS A 205 20.29 -2.73 -48.19
C LYS A 205 20.46 -4.26 -48.22
N GLU A 206 19.50 -4.91 -48.90
CA GLU A 206 19.60 -6.23 -49.57
C GLU A 206 19.48 -7.45 -48.64
N GLU A 207 18.87 -8.60 -48.94
CA GLU A 207 17.88 -9.12 -49.90
C GLU A 207 17.67 -10.60 -49.46
N ALA A 208 16.53 -11.20 -49.82
CA ALA A 208 16.24 -12.64 -49.85
C ALA A 208 15.91 -13.42 -48.54
N GLN A 209 14.68 -13.94 -48.51
CA GLN A 209 14.19 -15.16 -47.83
C GLN A 209 14.54 -16.44 -48.64
N PRO A 210 14.14 -17.69 -48.25
CA PRO A 210 14.09 -18.47 -46.99
C PRO A 210 14.81 -19.86 -47.22
N PRO A 211 14.57 -21.06 -46.57
CA PRO A 211 13.64 -21.48 -45.49
C PRO A 211 14.19 -22.46 -44.39
N LEU A 212 13.32 -22.74 -43.41
CA LEU A 212 13.12 -23.96 -42.58
C LEU A 212 14.31 -24.90 -42.25
N ASP A 213 14.53 -25.18 -40.95
CA ASP A 213 14.43 -26.56 -40.40
C ASP A 213 14.58 -26.66 -38.86
N ILE A 214 13.59 -27.31 -38.26
CA ILE A 214 13.58 -28.44 -37.31
C ILE A 214 14.64 -28.55 -36.18
N ALA A 215 14.11 -29.01 -35.03
CA ALA A 215 14.75 -29.68 -33.87
C ALA A 215 15.08 -28.77 -32.68
N ALA A 216 14.92 -29.16 -31.41
CA ALA A 216 14.27 -30.28 -30.73
C ALA A 216 14.39 -29.97 -29.22
N SER A 217 13.61 -30.68 -28.39
CA SER A 217 13.99 -31.04 -27.01
C SER A 217 14.01 -29.89 -25.98
N SER A 218 13.32 -29.92 -24.85
CA SER A 218 12.99 -31.04 -23.96
C SER A 218 11.89 -30.58 -23.00
N LYS A 219 10.90 -31.44 -22.76
CA LYS A 219 9.87 -31.24 -21.72
C LYS A 219 10.38 -31.84 -20.40
N PRO A 220 10.29 -31.14 -19.26
CA PRO A 220 10.50 -31.77 -17.97
C PRO A 220 9.28 -32.64 -17.61
N VAL A 221 9.53 -33.94 -17.47
CA VAL A 221 8.63 -34.92 -16.88
C VAL A 221 8.61 -34.69 -15.37
N LEU A 222 7.48 -34.23 -14.84
CA LEU A 222 7.18 -34.32 -13.41
C LEU A 222 6.18 -35.46 -13.17
N PRO A 223 6.30 -36.20 -12.05
CA PRO A 223 5.40 -37.29 -11.71
C PRO A 223 4.04 -36.71 -11.27
N ASP A 224 3.06 -36.83 -12.15
CA ASP A 224 1.64 -36.59 -11.89
C ASP A 224 1.08 -37.73 -11.03
N LEU A 225 1.43 -37.72 -9.73
CA LEU A 225 0.74 -38.49 -8.71
C LEU A 225 -0.27 -37.55 -8.07
N LEU A 226 -1.48 -37.47 -8.64
CA LEU A 226 -2.78 -37.25 -7.97
C LEU A 226 -3.87 -37.01 -9.03
N SER A 227 -4.05 -37.98 -9.93
CA SER A 227 -5.27 -38.07 -10.75
C SER A 227 -6.43 -38.59 -9.89
N ALA A 228 -7.31 -37.71 -9.42
CA ALA A 228 -8.67 -38.09 -9.03
C ALA A 228 -9.65 -36.90 -8.99
N PRO A 229 -10.27 -36.52 -10.12
CA PRO A 229 -11.59 -35.90 -10.11
C PRO A 229 -12.63 -37.01 -10.26
N LEU A 230 -13.25 -37.43 -9.15
CA LEU A 230 -14.48 -38.22 -9.19
C LEU A 230 -15.62 -37.31 -9.62
N SER A 231 -15.87 -37.27 -10.93
CA SER A 231 -17.15 -36.84 -11.48
C SER A 231 -18.26 -37.81 -11.06
N PRO A 232 -19.43 -37.31 -10.60
CA PRO A 232 -20.57 -38.15 -10.33
C PRO A 232 -21.20 -38.60 -11.66
N SER A 233 -20.89 -39.82 -12.07
CA SER A 233 -21.54 -40.46 -13.21
C SER A 233 -22.94 -40.93 -12.79
N SER A 234 -23.93 -40.22 -13.32
CA SER A 234 -25.18 -40.72 -13.88
C SER A 234 -25.56 -42.20 -13.58
N SER A 235 -26.61 -42.33 -12.77
CA SER A 235 -27.82 -43.10 -13.07
C SER A 235 -27.65 -44.38 -13.90
N GLN A 236 -27.44 -45.51 -13.23
CA GLN A 236 -27.95 -46.78 -13.72
C GLN A 236 -28.84 -47.42 -12.66
N SER A 237 -30.14 -47.37 -12.95
CA SER A 237 -31.19 -48.15 -12.34
C SER A 237 -30.93 -49.63 -12.58
N ALA A 238 -30.38 -50.33 -11.59
CA ALA A 238 -30.36 -51.79 -11.55
C ALA A 238 -31.36 -52.26 -10.49
N SER A 239 -32.51 -52.70 -11.00
CA SER A 239 -33.41 -53.73 -10.47
C SER A 239 -33.18 -54.19 -9.02
N SER A 240 -34.12 -53.80 -8.17
CA SER A 240 -34.36 -54.29 -6.83
C SER A 240 -34.44 -55.83 -6.78
N GLN A 241 -33.34 -56.48 -6.41
CA GLN A 241 -33.43 -57.77 -5.72
C GLN A 241 -33.54 -57.47 -4.23
N THR A 242 -34.75 -57.63 -3.69
CA THR A 242 -35.06 -57.67 -2.26
C THR A 242 -34.38 -58.89 -1.63
N SER A 243 -33.07 -58.80 -1.44
CA SER A 243 -32.32 -59.63 -0.51
C SER A 243 -32.75 -59.24 0.90
N THR A 244 -33.70 -59.99 1.46
CA THR A 244 -34.08 -59.90 2.87
C THR A 244 -32.83 -60.01 3.72
N PRO A 245 -32.52 -59.01 4.56
CA PRO A 245 -31.32 -59.05 5.39
C PRO A 245 -31.42 -60.27 6.32
N PRO A 246 -30.35 -61.09 6.42
CA PRO A 246 -30.34 -62.23 7.33
C PRO A 246 -30.59 -61.73 8.76
N ALA A 247 -31.44 -62.45 9.49
CA ALA A 247 -31.83 -62.10 10.85
C ALA A 247 -30.58 -61.81 11.71
N PRO A 248 -30.54 -60.67 12.43
CA PRO A 248 -29.37 -60.29 13.20
C PRO A 248 -29.08 -61.36 14.25
N LYS A 249 -27.89 -61.97 14.16
CA LYS A 249 -27.41 -62.91 15.17
C LYS A 249 -27.33 -62.17 16.50
N ALA A 250 -28.00 -62.69 17.53
CA ALA A 250 -27.98 -62.11 18.87
C ALA A 250 -26.52 -61.96 19.34
N LEU A 251 -26.11 -60.73 19.62
CA LEU A 251 -24.78 -60.44 20.15
C LEU A 251 -24.65 -61.09 21.52
N SER A 252 -23.52 -61.76 21.76
CA SER A 252 -23.11 -62.21 23.09
C SER A 252 -23.15 -61.04 24.09
N VAL A 253 -23.38 -61.33 25.38
CA VAL A 253 -23.38 -60.34 26.48
C VAL A 253 -22.12 -59.46 26.48
N LEU A 254 -20.97 -60.02 26.10
CA LEU A 254 -19.74 -59.24 25.96
C LEU A 254 -19.83 -58.22 24.81
N GLY A 255 -20.47 -58.60 23.70
CA GLY A 255 -20.71 -57.74 22.55
C GLY A 255 -21.60 -56.54 22.90
N THR A 256 -22.61 -56.69 23.77
CA THR A 256 -23.47 -55.57 24.18
C THR A 256 -22.71 -54.58 25.06
N ILE A 257 -21.85 -55.07 25.97
CA ILE A 257 -21.00 -54.22 26.83
C ILE A 257 -19.99 -53.43 25.99
N LEU A 258 -19.29 -54.09 25.07
CA LEU A 258 -18.32 -53.44 24.17
C LEU A 258 -19.02 -52.40 23.28
N THR A 259 -20.15 -52.75 22.67
CA THR A 259 -20.92 -51.83 21.83
C THR A 259 -21.34 -50.60 22.63
N LYS A 260 -21.86 -50.77 23.86
CA LYS A 260 -22.24 -49.64 24.72
C LYS A 260 -21.05 -48.74 25.05
N ARG A 261 -19.87 -49.31 25.34
CA ARG A 261 -18.65 -48.54 25.64
C ARG A 261 -18.14 -47.78 24.41
N VAL A 262 -18.14 -48.40 23.23
CA VAL A 262 -17.75 -47.76 21.97
C VAL A 262 -18.73 -46.63 21.61
N VAL A 263 -20.03 -46.86 21.72
CA VAL A 263 -21.06 -45.82 21.47
C VAL A 263 -20.89 -44.63 22.42
N LEU A 264 -20.64 -44.86 23.71
CA LEU A 264 -20.37 -43.78 24.66
C LEU A 264 -19.06 -43.02 24.33
N GLY A 265 -18.02 -43.73 23.88
CA GLY A 265 -16.77 -43.13 23.42
C GLY A 265 -16.97 -42.24 22.20
N LEU A 266 -17.62 -42.77 21.16
CA LEU A 266 -17.95 -42.04 19.93
C LEU A 266 -18.84 -40.83 20.21
N LYS A 267 -19.83 -40.96 21.09
CA LYS A 267 -20.69 -39.84 21.49
C LYS A 267 -19.88 -38.71 22.13
N ARG A 268 -18.97 -39.05 23.04
CA ARG A 268 -18.09 -38.07 23.70
C ARG A 268 -17.15 -37.37 22.72
N GLU A 269 -16.54 -38.13 21.80
CA GLU A 269 -15.68 -37.53 20.78
C GLU A 269 -16.49 -36.63 19.83
N LEU A 270 -17.68 -37.06 19.40
CA LEU A 270 -18.53 -36.26 18.53
C LEU A 270 -18.95 -34.95 19.21
N GLU A 271 -19.31 -35.00 20.51
CA GLU A 271 -19.58 -33.79 21.32
C GLU A 271 -18.35 -32.89 21.42
N SER A 272 -17.15 -33.46 21.61
CA SER A 272 -15.90 -32.71 21.66
C SER A 272 -15.60 -31.99 20.33
N ILE A 273 -15.70 -32.71 19.21
CA ILE A 273 -15.49 -32.15 17.86
C ILE A 273 -16.52 -31.06 17.57
N HIS A 274 -17.78 -31.27 17.94
CA HIS A 274 -18.84 -30.29 17.77
C HIS A 274 -18.54 -29.00 18.55
N ASN A 275 -18.19 -29.11 19.83
CA ASN A 275 -17.85 -27.96 20.67
C ASN A 275 -16.61 -27.21 20.16
N GLN A 276 -15.58 -27.93 19.72
CA GLN A 276 -14.38 -27.33 19.14
C GLN A 276 -14.70 -26.58 17.84
N THR A 277 -15.53 -27.17 16.97
CA THR A 277 -15.95 -26.55 15.70
C THR A 277 -16.77 -25.29 15.95
N LEU A 278 -17.68 -25.34 16.92
CA LEU A 278 -18.52 -24.20 17.31
C LEU A 278 -17.65 -23.06 17.87
N SER A 279 -16.74 -23.37 18.79
CA SER A 279 -15.80 -22.38 19.36
C SER A 279 -14.90 -21.75 18.29
N HIS A 280 -14.40 -22.55 17.34
CA HIS A 280 -13.60 -22.04 16.22
C HIS A 280 -14.43 -21.11 15.32
N ALA A 281 -15.67 -21.49 15.00
CA ALA A 281 -16.57 -20.66 14.19
C ALA A 281 -16.89 -19.32 14.89
N GLU A 282 -17.12 -19.33 16.21
CA GLU A 282 -17.33 -18.10 16.99
C GLU A 282 -16.08 -17.22 17.01
N SER A 283 -14.89 -17.80 17.15
CA SER A 283 -13.62 -17.07 17.07
C SER A 283 -13.42 -16.40 15.70
N LEU A 284 -13.72 -17.11 14.61
CA LEU A 284 -13.64 -16.55 13.26
C LEU A 284 -14.64 -15.41 13.08
N ARG A 285 -15.89 -15.58 13.52
CA ARG A 285 -16.90 -14.52 13.46
C ARG A 285 -16.46 -13.29 14.26
N SER A 286 -16.02 -13.47 15.50
CA SER A 286 -15.55 -12.37 16.34
C SER A 286 -14.34 -11.65 15.75
N THR A 287 -13.46 -12.37 15.04
CA THR A 287 -12.31 -11.78 14.35
C THR A 287 -12.77 -10.96 13.15
N ALA A 288 -13.66 -11.52 12.33
CA ALA A 288 -14.23 -10.82 11.18
C ALA A 288 -15.02 -9.56 11.59
N ASP A 289 -15.81 -9.64 12.67
CA ASP A 289 -16.54 -8.49 13.21
C ASP A 289 -15.56 -7.40 13.67
N ALA A 290 -14.49 -7.77 14.37
CA ALA A 290 -13.46 -6.82 14.81
C ALA A 290 -12.76 -6.14 13.63
N GLU A 291 -12.36 -6.91 12.61
CA GLU A 291 -11.75 -6.38 11.38
C GLU A 291 -12.71 -5.44 10.63
N PHE A 292 -13.99 -5.81 10.54
CA PHE A 292 -15.03 -4.96 9.94
C PHE A 292 -15.20 -3.63 10.67
N TYR A 293 -15.24 -3.63 12.01
CA TYR A 293 -15.34 -2.39 12.78
C TYR A 293 -14.08 -1.54 12.69
N GLU A 294 -12.90 -2.15 12.60
CA GLU A 294 -11.65 -1.42 12.35
C GLU A 294 -11.68 -0.74 10.97
N GLU A 295 -12.11 -1.43 9.90
CA GLU A 295 -12.29 -0.85 8.56
C GLU A 295 -13.35 0.28 8.54
N LEU A 296 -14.46 0.08 9.26
CA LEU A 296 -15.54 1.07 9.31
C LEU A 296 -15.11 2.35 10.04
N GLU A 297 -14.36 2.22 11.13
CA GLU A 297 -13.82 3.36 11.87
C GLU A 297 -12.73 4.09 11.07
N GLU A 298 -11.95 3.36 10.26
CA GLU A 298 -10.99 3.94 9.31
C GLU A 298 -11.70 4.81 8.28
N LEU A 299 -12.72 4.28 7.58
CA LEU A 299 -13.52 5.01 6.60
C LEU A 299 -14.22 6.22 7.22
N ARG A 300 -14.72 6.09 8.45
CA ARG A 300 -15.33 7.19 9.19
C ARG A 300 -14.32 8.32 9.43
N LEU A 301 -13.10 7.98 9.83
CA LEU A 301 -12.05 8.95 10.11
C LEU A 301 -11.59 9.65 8.82
N GLU A 302 -11.50 8.94 7.69
CA GLU A 302 -11.23 9.51 6.37
C GLU A 302 -12.32 10.51 5.95
N LEU A 303 -13.60 10.15 6.14
CA LEU A 303 -14.72 11.04 5.82
C LEU A 303 -14.69 12.33 6.65
N VAL A 304 -14.44 12.22 7.95
CA VAL A 304 -14.33 13.39 8.84
C VAL A 304 -13.17 14.30 8.43
N GLN A 305 -12.04 13.72 8.02
CA GLN A 305 -10.90 14.50 7.54
C GLN A 305 -11.23 15.21 6.22
N ALA A 306 -11.78 14.49 5.24
CA ALA A 306 -12.18 15.07 3.95
C ALA A 306 -13.21 16.19 4.13
N GLN A 307 -14.14 16.04 5.07
CA GLN A 307 -15.08 17.09 5.45
C GLN A 307 -14.35 18.31 6.04
N GLY A 308 -13.37 18.10 6.93
CA GLY A 308 -12.57 19.17 7.50
C GLY A 308 -11.79 19.96 6.46
N ASP A 309 -11.16 19.25 5.51
CA ASP A 309 -10.41 19.86 4.40
C ASP A 309 -11.34 20.68 3.49
N LEU A 310 -12.52 20.13 3.14
CA LEU A 310 -13.51 20.84 2.34
C LEU A 310 -14.03 22.12 3.04
N VAL A 311 -14.26 22.07 4.34
CA VAL A 311 -14.68 23.24 5.13
C VAL A 311 -13.58 24.29 5.16
N ALA A 312 -12.31 23.89 5.32
CA ALA A 312 -11.18 24.80 5.30
C ALA A 312 -11.03 25.50 3.94
N ASP A 313 -11.17 24.74 2.85
CA ASP A 313 -11.13 25.29 1.48
C ASP A 313 -12.28 26.26 1.22
N LEU A 314 -13.49 25.92 1.66
CA LEU A 314 -14.67 26.78 1.49
C LEU A 314 -14.52 28.10 2.27
N ASN A 315 -13.98 28.04 3.50
CA ASN A 315 -13.68 29.25 4.27
C ASN A 315 -12.63 30.11 3.58
N ARG A 316 -11.56 29.51 3.04
CA ARG A 316 -10.54 30.26 2.29
C ARG A 316 -11.14 30.97 1.07
N ILE A 317 -11.93 30.26 0.27
CA ILE A 317 -12.61 30.86 -0.90
C ILE A 317 -13.56 31.99 -0.45
N GLY A 318 -14.28 31.80 0.66
CA GLY A 318 -15.13 32.84 1.25
C GLY A 318 -14.36 34.09 1.65
N ASP A 319 -13.22 33.92 2.33
CA ASP A 319 -12.37 35.03 2.78
C ASP A 319 -11.74 35.76 1.58
N ASP A 320 -11.25 35.02 0.59
CA ASP A 320 -10.67 35.59 -0.63
C ASP A 320 -11.70 36.42 -1.41
N THR A 321 -12.92 35.89 -1.60
CA THR A 321 -14.00 36.60 -2.31
C THR A 321 -14.52 37.82 -1.53
N LEU A 322 -14.56 37.75 -0.20
CA LEU A 322 -14.95 38.87 0.64
C LEU A 322 -13.90 39.99 0.59
N ASN A 323 -12.61 39.65 0.61
CA ASN A 323 -11.53 40.61 0.45
C ASN A 323 -11.56 41.27 -0.93
N GLU A 324 -11.73 40.51 -2.01
CA GLU A 324 -11.86 41.05 -3.36
C GLU A 324 -13.07 42.01 -3.49
N PHE A 325 -14.20 41.67 -2.87
CA PHE A 325 -15.35 42.57 -2.83
C PHE A 325 -15.05 43.86 -2.05
N LYS A 326 -14.37 43.74 -0.90
CA LYS A 326 -13.97 44.89 -0.09
C LYS A 326 -13.05 45.84 -0.86
N GLU A 327 -12.03 45.31 -1.53
CA GLU A 327 -11.11 46.11 -2.36
C GLU A 327 -11.87 46.86 -3.47
N ARG A 328 -12.84 46.21 -4.14
CA ARG A 328 -13.68 46.86 -5.15
C ARG A 328 -14.55 47.98 -4.57
N CYS A 329 -15.10 47.81 -3.37
CA CYS A 329 -15.86 48.85 -2.69
C CYS A 329 -14.98 50.05 -2.34
N GLU A 330 -13.75 49.83 -1.86
CA GLU A 330 -12.81 50.90 -1.53
C GLU A 330 -12.44 51.72 -2.79
N VAL A 331 -12.18 51.06 -3.92
CA VAL A 331 -11.92 51.74 -5.21
C VAL A 331 -13.13 52.54 -5.69
N GLU A 332 -14.34 51.98 -5.64
CA GLU A 332 -15.55 52.70 -6.07
C GLU A 332 -15.87 53.89 -5.16
N GLU A 333 -15.60 53.79 -3.86
CA GLU A 333 -15.73 54.89 -2.90
C GLU A 333 -14.79 56.05 -3.25
N GLU A 334 -13.52 55.76 -3.53
CA GLU A 334 -12.52 56.73 -3.96
C GLU A 334 -12.95 57.41 -5.27
N GLU A 335 -13.34 56.63 -6.28
CA GLU A 335 -13.81 57.17 -7.56
C GLU A 335 -15.07 58.03 -7.41
N ALA A 336 -16.02 57.62 -6.56
CA ALA A 336 -17.23 58.39 -6.27
C ALA A 336 -16.88 59.73 -5.59
N GLY A 337 -15.95 59.72 -4.65
CA GLY A 337 -15.39 60.90 -4.01
C GLY A 337 -14.80 61.88 -5.02
N ASP A 338 -13.94 61.39 -5.92
CA ASP A 338 -13.33 62.18 -6.98
C ASP A 338 -14.34 62.76 -7.98
N ARG A 339 -15.36 61.98 -8.33
CA ARG A 339 -16.46 62.45 -9.21
C ARG A 339 -17.27 63.56 -8.53
N LEU A 340 -17.52 63.44 -7.22
CA LEU A 340 -18.23 64.46 -6.45
C LEU A 340 -17.40 65.74 -6.35
N LEU A 341 -16.11 65.63 -6.01
CA LEU A 341 -15.20 66.77 -5.90
C LEU A 341 -15.09 67.55 -7.22
N ARG A 342 -14.91 66.83 -8.34
CA ARG A 342 -14.91 67.43 -9.68
C ARG A 342 -16.19 68.20 -9.99
N ARG A 343 -17.35 67.66 -9.61
CA ARG A 343 -18.65 68.35 -9.78
C ARG A 343 -18.73 69.61 -8.93
N ILE A 344 -18.27 69.56 -7.68
CA ILE A 344 -18.27 70.72 -6.77
C ILE A 344 -17.42 71.85 -7.35
N LEU A 345 -16.19 71.55 -7.80
CA LEU A 345 -15.30 72.55 -8.42
C LEU A 345 -15.94 73.16 -9.67
N THR A 346 -16.54 72.33 -10.53
CA THR A 346 -17.23 72.81 -11.74
C THR A 346 -18.39 73.78 -11.41
N VAL A 347 -19.14 73.50 -10.35
CA VAL A 347 -20.23 74.39 -9.90
C VAL A 347 -19.68 75.68 -9.32
N TYR A 348 -18.59 75.61 -8.55
CA TYR A 348 -17.93 76.77 -7.97
C TYR A 348 -17.40 77.72 -9.05
N ASP A 349 -16.71 77.20 -10.06
CA ASP A 349 -16.19 78.00 -11.18
C ASP A 349 -17.33 78.74 -11.92
N ARG A 350 -18.45 78.03 -12.19
CA ARG A 350 -19.65 78.64 -12.80
C ARG A 350 -20.31 79.73 -11.95
N LEU A 351 -20.19 79.65 -10.63
CA LEU A 351 -20.69 80.68 -9.73
C LEU A 351 -19.77 81.91 -9.75
N ASN A 352 -18.46 81.70 -9.76
CA ASN A 352 -17.48 82.78 -9.86
C ASN A 352 -17.55 83.53 -11.19
N GLU A 353 -17.87 82.88 -12.29
CA GLU A 353 -18.07 83.54 -13.60
C GLU A 353 -19.29 84.48 -13.65
N LYS A 354 -20.22 84.37 -12.69
CA LYS A 354 -21.46 85.16 -12.65
C LYS A 354 -21.41 86.38 -11.73
N VAL A 355 -20.36 86.50 -10.92
CA VAL A 355 -20.12 87.62 -10.01
C VAL A 355 -19.17 88.60 -10.68
#